data_AF-A0A3N1A6R3-F1
#
_entry.id   AF-A0A3N1A6R3-F1
#
_cell.length_a   1.000
_cell.length_b   1.000
_cell.length_c   1.000
_cell.angle_alpha   90.00
_cell.angle_beta   90.00
_cell.angle_gamma   90.00
#
_symmetry.space_group_name_H-M   'P 1'
#
loop_
_entity.id
_entity.type
_entity.pdbx_description
1 polymer ?
#
loop_
_entity_poly.entity_id
_entity_poly.type
_entity_poly.pdbx_seq_one_letter_code
_entity_poly.pdbx_strand_id
1 'polypeptide(L)' 'MSMIDRIRRHREASRRTRALERALRSTDSAAVRDEIRAIAQRYHS' A
#
# COMPACT_ATOMS: atom_id res chain seq x y z
N MET A 1 20.13 12.96 -0.02
CA MET A 1 18.98 12.47 -0.82
C MET A 1 19.04 13.11 -2.19
N SER A 2 19.24 12.31 -3.24
CA SER A 2 19.23 12.80 -4.63
C SER A 2 17.80 13.04 -5.12
N MET A 3 17.63 13.90 -6.14
CA MET A 3 16.39 14.08 -6.89
C MET A 3 15.85 12.74 -7.42
N ILE A 4 16.75 11.84 -7.86
CA ILE A 4 16.38 10.50 -8.32
C ILE A 4 15.82 9.66 -7.16
N ASP A 5 16.41 9.73 -5.96
CA ASP A 5 15.90 9.02 -4.79
C ASP A 5 14.49 9.51 -4.41
N ARG A 6 14.24 10.82 -4.58
CA ARG A 6 12.92 11.42 -4.32
C ARG A 6 11.86 10.88 -5.28
N ILE A 7 12.18 10.84 -6.58
CA ILE A 7 11.29 10.29 -7.61
C ILE A 7 11.05 8.79 -7.37
N ARG A 8 12.11 8.04 -7.03
CA ARG A 8 12.02 6.61 -6.74
C ARG A 8 11.11 6.33 -5.55
N ARG A 9 11.30 7.05 -4.43
CA ARG A 9 10.42 6.94 -3.24
C ARG A 9 8.98 7.28 -3.56
N HIS A 10 8.73 8.34 -4.32
CA HIS A 10 7.37 8.71 -4.72
C HIS A 10 6.72 7.61 -5.57
N ARG A 11 7.42 7.07 -6.57
CA ARG A 11 6.91 5.97 -7.39
C ARG A 11 6.64 4.71 -6.57
N GLU A 12 7.53 4.40 -5.64
CA GLU A 12 7.37 3.25 -4.75
C GLU A 12 6.15 3.40 -3.84
N ALA A 13 5.95 4.58 -3.24
CA ALA A 13 4.74 4.89 -2.48
C ALA A 13 3.49 4.73 -3.34
N SER A 14 3.45 5.31 -4.55
CA SER A 14 2.30 5.17 -5.45
C SER A 14 2.03 3.71 -5.87
N ARG A 15 3.08 2.89 -6.07
CA ARG A 15 2.92 1.46 -6.39
C ARG A 15 2.31 0.70 -5.22
N ARG A 16 2.76 0.98 -3.99
CA ARG A 16 2.23 0.35 -2.77
C ARG A 16 0.75 0.70 -2.57
N THR A 17 0.37 1.96 -2.72
CA THR A 17 -1.04 2.39 -2.60
C THR A 17 -1.94 1.64 -3.59
N ARG A 18 -1.53 1.55 -4.86
CA ARG A 18 -2.29 0.83 -5.90
C ARG A 18 -2.41 -0.67 -5.63
N ALA A 19 -1.36 -1.29 -5.09
CA ALA A 19 -1.40 -2.71 -4.72
C ALA A 19 -2.40 -2.95 -3.58
N LEU A 20 -2.43 -2.04 -2.61
CA LEU A 20 -3.36 -2.06 -1.47
C LEU A 20 -4.81 -1.90 -1.93
N GLU A 21 -5.09 -0.89 -2.75
CA GLU A 21 -6.41 -0.68 -3.36
C GLU A 21 -6.88 -1.90 -4.16
N ARG A 22 -5.97 -2.51 -4.93
CA ARG A 22 -6.27 -3.73 -5.69
C ARG A 22 -6.64 -4.89 -4.78
N ALA A 23 -5.87 -5.11 -3.71
CA ALA A 23 -6.12 -6.18 -2.75
C ALA A 23 -7.46 -6.00 -2.02
N LEU A 24 -7.78 -4.76 -1.63
CA LEU A 24 -9.06 -4.40 -1.02
C LEU A 24 -10.24 -4.58 -1.98
N ARG A 25 -10.04 -4.31 -3.28
CA ARG A 25 -11.07 -4.48 -4.31
C ARG A 25 -11.25 -5.92 -4.77
N SER A 26 -10.21 -6.76 -4.67
CA SER A 26 -10.27 -8.16 -5.07
C SER A 26 -10.84 -9.10 -4.00
N THR A 27 -11.05 -8.60 -2.78
CA THR A 27 -11.56 -9.42 -1.68
C THR A 27 -12.97 -8.98 -1.28
N ASP A 28 -13.92 -9.91 -1.32
CA ASP A 28 -15.29 -9.64 -0.89
C ASP A 28 -15.47 -9.86 0.61
N SER A 29 -14.61 -10.67 1.24
CA SER A 29 -14.64 -10.95 2.67
C SER A 29 -14.25 -9.73 3.51
N ALA A 30 -15.10 -9.36 4.46
CA ALA A 30 -14.84 -8.26 5.38
C ALA A 30 -13.63 -8.54 6.29
N ALA A 31 -13.49 -9.78 6.78
CA ALA A 31 -12.37 -10.17 7.65
C ALA A 31 -11.01 -10.02 6.96
N VAL A 32 -10.91 -10.44 5.69
CA VAL A 32 -9.68 -10.29 4.90
C VAL A 32 -9.38 -8.82 4.63
N ARG A 33 -10.41 -7.99 4.42
CA ARG A 33 -10.27 -6.54 4.26
C ARG A 33 -9.66 -5.87 5.49
N ASP A 34 -10.10 -6.28 6.68
CA ASP A 34 -9.58 -5.77 7.94
C ASP A 34 -8.14 -6.23 8.21
N GLU A 35 -7.79 -7.46 7.87
CA GLU A 35 -6.41 -7.94 7.92
C GLU A 35 -5.49 -7.14 6.99
N ILE A 36 -5.90 -6.92 5.73
CA ILE A 36 -5.15 -6.09 4.77
C ILE A 36 -4.92 -4.69 5.34
N ARG A 37 -5.95 -4.09 5.97
CA ARG A 37 -5.87 -2.76 6.55
C ARG A 37 -4.95 -2.72 7.78
N ALA A 38 -5.00 -3.74 8.64
CA ALA A 38 -4.13 -3.87 9.81
C ALA A 38 -2.66 -4.10 9.44
N ILE A 39 -2.40 -4.87 8.37
CA ILE A 39 -1.05 -5.06 7.82
C ILE A 39 -0.55 -3.74 7.23
N ALA A 40 -1.38 -3.06 6.42
CA ALA A 40 -1.04 -1.77 5.83
C ALA A 40 -0.62 -0.74 6.88
N GLN A 41 -1.38 -0.64 7.98
CA GLN A 41 -1.07 0.29 9.08
C GLN A 41 0.29 -0.02 9.71
N ARG A 42 0.62 -1.29 9.94
CA ARG A 42 1.92 -1.70 10.52
C ARG A 42 3.14 -1.37 9.64
N TYR A 43 2.97 -1.38 8.33
CA TYR A 43 4.07 -1.06 7.40
C TYR A 43 4.22 0.43 7.10
N HIS A 44 3.26 1.26 7.53
CA HIS A 44 3.24 2.70 7.26
C HIS A 44 3.36 3.57 8.53
N SER A 45 3.33 2.97 9.73
CA SER A 45 3.64 3.59 11.02
C SER A 45 5.13 3.84 11.22
#